data_AF-A0A246K385-F1
#
_entry.id   AF-A0A246K385-F1
#
_cell.length_a   1.000
_cell.length_b   1.000
_cell.length_c   1.000
_cell.angle_alpha   90.00
_cell.angle_beta   90.00
_cell.angle_gamma   90.00
#
_symmetry.space_group_name_H-M   'P 1'
#
loop_
_entity.id
_entity.type
_entity.pdbx_description
1 polymer ?
#
loop_
_entity_poly.entity_id
_entity_poly.type
_entity_poly.pdbx_seq_one_letter_code
_entity_poly.pdbx_strand_id
1 'polypeptide(L)'
;MRVKIMQFRTWAIAATALGLAPVGNLAAHAQEGSRPEVAHKAARALVGNTLVYAKPGQPGAEIGVFLYLDGTGRAITRGPDGASEPRAIRWANLSDGKFCITDLGRQPWDGDCGILSVDGASATLAPPSGPEWSGRVLEGDAWRLDPATLSGERLTGRAAIDALVGNTLVFIPEGGGREYRAHYFMPGGTARRAHNDQPYFDHWVLQADEKWSIRGRDDQLCLSGGQWKGSFCAAVAIAGDLVTLRDDRIGPLHARFLKGDARHLSPAAGAETRKMADALIGNTMLLKAADRQAETDSVVYFLRDGSGLAKWGDGAPTSIKWLVQTDGKLCVAEQWRDFRDQDCASLSIDGDAVTLAAPDRPAIPGQLLKGNALKP
;
A
#
# COMPACT_ATOMS: atom_id res chain seq x y z
N MET A 1 -74.80 18.95 9.07
CA MET A 1 -74.56 18.65 7.65
C MET A 1 -74.03 17.22 7.56
N ARG A 2 -74.45 16.49 6.53
CA ARG A 2 -74.65 15.04 6.51
C ARG A 2 -73.41 14.17 6.73
N VAL A 3 -73.60 13.13 7.54
CA VAL A 3 -72.86 11.86 7.60
C VAL A 3 -72.82 11.21 6.20
N LYS A 4 -71.69 10.61 5.82
CA LYS A 4 -71.65 9.52 4.84
C LYS A 4 -70.75 8.38 5.30
N ILE A 5 -71.43 7.28 5.63
CA ILE A 5 -70.97 5.91 5.78
C ILE A 5 -70.80 5.30 4.38
N MET A 6 -69.77 4.47 4.19
CA MET A 6 -69.68 3.40 3.18
C MET A 6 -68.56 2.45 3.67
N GLN A 7 -68.78 1.33 4.35
CA GLN A 7 -69.52 0.08 4.08
C GLN A 7 -68.98 -0.78 2.92
N PHE A 8 -68.48 -1.97 3.31
CA PHE A 8 -68.44 -3.28 2.62
C PHE A 8 -67.46 -3.44 1.43
N ARG A 9 -66.76 -4.57 1.21
CA ARG A 9 -67.09 -6.00 1.38
C ARG A 9 -65.84 -6.89 1.60
N THR A 10 -66.01 -7.86 2.48
CA THR A 10 -65.37 -9.19 2.53
C THR A 10 -65.55 -9.96 1.23
N TRP A 11 -64.53 -10.72 0.79
CA TRP A 11 -64.70 -12.05 0.17
C TRP A 11 -63.47 -12.92 0.49
N ALA A 12 -63.73 -14.05 1.14
CA ALA A 12 -62.84 -15.19 1.23
C ALA A 12 -63.05 -16.08 0.00
N ILE A 13 -61.97 -16.61 -0.59
CA ILE A 13 -62.00 -17.87 -1.33
C ILE A 13 -60.73 -18.63 -0.98
N ALA A 14 -60.91 -19.71 -0.21
CA ALA A 14 -60.00 -20.83 -0.18
C ALA A 14 -60.26 -21.68 -1.44
N ALA A 15 -59.19 -22.06 -2.14
CA ALA A 15 -59.23 -23.11 -3.13
C ALA A 15 -57.96 -23.96 -2.98
N THR A 16 -58.13 -25.07 -2.26
CA THR A 16 -57.25 -26.23 -2.28
C THR A 16 -57.35 -26.88 -3.66
N ALA A 17 -56.23 -26.99 -4.38
CA ALA A 17 -56.11 -27.87 -5.53
C ALA A 17 -54.92 -28.81 -5.30
N LEU A 18 -55.25 -30.07 -5.01
CA LEU A 18 -54.37 -31.23 -5.22
C LEU A 18 -54.14 -31.38 -6.73
N GLY A 19 -52.88 -31.49 -7.14
CA GLY A 19 -52.55 -31.75 -8.54
C GLY A 19 -51.06 -31.98 -8.75
N LEU A 20 -50.69 -33.26 -8.79
CA LEU A 20 -49.68 -33.88 -9.65
C LEU A 20 -48.30 -33.21 -9.80
N ALA A 21 -47.28 -33.92 -9.31
CA ALA A 21 -45.89 -33.67 -9.62
C ALA A 21 -45.61 -33.71 -11.14
N PRO A 22 -44.84 -32.75 -11.65
CA PRO A 22 -43.86 -33.03 -12.68
C PRO A 22 -42.51 -33.31 -12.02
N VAL A 23 -41.89 -34.40 -12.46
CA VAL A 23 -40.45 -34.67 -12.33
C VAL A 23 -39.74 -33.51 -13.04
N GLY A 24 -39.42 -32.46 -12.28
CA GLY A 24 -38.72 -31.28 -12.75
C GLY A 24 -37.26 -31.40 -12.36
N ASN A 25 -36.40 -31.58 -13.36
CA ASN A 25 -34.95 -31.62 -13.25
C ASN A 25 -34.41 -30.73 -12.13
N LEU A 26 -33.59 -31.32 -11.25
CA LEU A 26 -32.54 -30.59 -10.55
C LEU A 26 -31.73 -29.88 -11.64
N ALA A 27 -32.08 -28.62 -11.90
CA ALA A 27 -31.18 -27.70 -12.57
C ALA A 27 -29.98 -27.57 -11.64
N ALA A 28 -29.00 -28.45 -11.85
CA ALA A 28 -27.62 -28.17 -11.55
C ALA A 28 -27.39 -26.76 -12.10
N HIS A 29 -27.37 -25.79 -11.19
CA HIS A 29 -26.80 -24.49 -11.49
C HIS A 29 -25.36 -24.84 -11.81
N ALA A 30 -25.07 -24.99 -13.11
CA ALA A 30 -23.72 -24.96 -13.60
C ALA A 30 -23.16 -23.66 -13.01
N GLN A 31 -22.29 -23.80 -11.99
CA GLN A 31 -21.42 -22.72 -11.58
C GLN A 31 -20.77 -22.28 -12.88
N GLU A 32 -21.19 -21.11 -13.37
CA GLU A 32 -20.60 -20.46 -14.51
C GLU A 32 -19.11 -20.33 -14.13
N GLY A 33 -18.29 -21.21 -14.71
CA GLY A 33 -16.89 -21.33 -14.34
C GLY A 33 -16.27 -19.95 -14.42
N SER A 34 -15.61 -19.52 -13.34
CA SER A 34 -14.93 -18.24 -13.32
C SER A 34 -14.02 -18.16 -14.55
N ARG A 35 -14.18 -17.10 -15.36
CA ARG A 35 -13.30 -16.91 -16.51
C ARG A 35 -11.85 -16.78 -16.02
N PRO A 36 -10.87 -17.35 -16.75
CA PRO A 36 -9.46 -17.20 -16.40
C PRO A 36 -9.10 -15.71 -16.28
N GLU A 37 -8.36 -15.37 -15.23
CA GLU A 37 -7.79 -14.05 -15.07
C GLU A 37 -6.56 -13.94 -15.98
N VAL A 38 -6.41 -12.82 -16.70
CA VAL A 38 -5.35 -12.63 -17.69
C VAL A 38 -4.51 -11.40 -17.37
N ALA A 39 -3.23 -11.44 -17.73
CA ALA A 39 -2.27 -10.34 -17.63
C ALA A 39 -2.19 -9.77 -16.20
N HIS A 40 -2.50 -8.49 -16.00
CA HIS A 40 -2.40 -7.82 -14.70
C HIS A 40 -3.21 -8.52 -13.60
N LYS A 41 -4.42 -8.99 -13.92
CA LYS A 41 -5.26 -9.70 -12.95
C LYS A 41 -4.70 -11.08 -12.60
N ALA A 42 -4.09 -11.75 -13.56
CA ALA A 42 -3.41 -13.03 -13.33
C ALA A 42 -2.21 -12.83 -12.39
N ALA A 43 -1.41 -11.78 -12.60
CA ALA A 43 -0.28 -11.47 -11.73
C ALA A 43 -0.71 -11.15 -10.29
N ARG A 44 -1.85 -10.44 -10.10
CA ARG A 44 -2.45 -10.23 -8.77
C ARG A 44 -2.73 -11.53 -8.05
N ALA A 45 -3.23 -12.52 -8.76
CA ALA A 45 -3.50 -13.83 -8.17
C ALA A 45 -2.21 -14.55 -7.74
N LEU A 46 -1.04 -14.19 -8.29
CA LEU A 46 0.25 -14.79 -7.94
C LEU A 46 0.98 -14.07 -6.79
N VAL A 47 0.74 -12.78 -6.55
CA VAL A 47 1.41 -12.05 -5.46
C VAL A 47 1.05 -12.67 -4.11
N GLY A 48 2.08 -13.01 -3.32
CA GLY A 48 1.90 -13.69 -2.05
C GLY A 48 1.52 -15.17 -2.16
N ASN A 49 1.57 -15.75 -3.36
CA ASN A 49 1.36 -17.17 -3.61
C ASN A 49 2.59 -17.78 -4.28
N THR A 50 2.69 -19.11 -4.24
CA THR A 50 3.78 -19.84 -4.88
C THR A 50 3.29 -20.40 -6.21
N LEU A 51 3.84 -19.92 -7.32
CA LEU A 51 3.67 -20.53 -8.63
C LEU A 51 4.65 -21.70 -8.78
N VAL A 52 4.15 -22.89 -9.08
CA VAL A 52 4.97 -24.08 -9.36
C VAL A 52 4.71 -24.55 -10.78
N TYR A 53 5.76 -24.69 -11.59
CA TYR A 53 5.64 -25.18 -12.97
C TYR A 53 6.79 -26.13 -13.32
N ALA A 54 6.56 -27.00 -14.28
CA ALA A 54 7.59 -27.91 -14.77
C ALA A 54 8.71 -27.13 -15.47
N LYS A 55 9.97 -27.48 -15.20
CA LYS A 55 11.11 -26.83 -15.85
C LYS A 55 11.21 -27.30 -17.31
N PRO A 56 11.15 -26.38 -18.29
CA PRO A 56 11.28 -26.75 -19.70
C PRO A 56 12.60 -27.48 -19.97
N GLY A 57 12.53 -28.61 -20.68
CA GLY A 57 13.71 -29.41 -21.05
C GLY A 57 14.33 -30.25 -19.93
N GLN A 58 13.76 -30.27 -18.72
CA GLN A 58 14.25 -31.11 -17.61
C GLN A 58 13.09 -31.90 -16.98
N PRO A 59 12.78 -33.11 -17.51
CA PRO A 59 11.74 -33.96 -16.95
C PRO A 59 11.95 -34.23 -15.46
N GLY A 60 10.89 -34.09 -14.67
CA GLY A 60 10.94 -34.31 -13.21
C GLY A 60 11.51 -33.15 -12.39
N ALA A 61 11.95 -32.06 -13.03
CA ALA A 61 12.29 -30.82 -12.33
C ALA A 61 11.11 -29.83 -12.34
N GLU A 62 10.82 -29.24 -11.18
CA GLU A 62 9.85 -28.18 -10.99
C GLU A 62 10.56 -26.89 -10.56
N ILE A 63 10.07 -25.75 -11.03
CA ILE A 63 10.45 -24.43 -10.54
C ILE A 63 9.31 -23.91 -9.67
N GLY A 64 9.64 -23.52 -8.44
CA GLY A 64 8.74 -22.80 -7.55
C GLY A 64 9.16 -21.34 -7.49
N VAL A 65 8.18 -20.44 -7.61
CA VAL A 65 8.37 -18.98 -7.60
C VAL A 65 7.40 -18.35 -6.62
N PHE A 66 7.92 -17.59 -5.66
CA PHE A 66 7.15 -16.77 -4.73
C PHE A 66 7.33 -15.29 -5.09
N LEU A 67 6.23 -14.59 -5.34
CA LEU A 67 6.24 -13.20 -5.81
C LEU A 67 5.89 -12.23 -4.67
N TYR A 68 6.77 -11.25 -4.45
CA TYR A 68 6.53 -10.13 -3.54
C TYR A 68 5.78 -9.00 -4.24
N LEU A 69 5.14 -8.14 -3.45
CA LEU A 69 4.33 -7.02 -3.96
C LEU A 69 5.15 -5.98 -4.74
N ASP A 70 6.41 -5.77 -4.35
CA ASP A 70 7.30 -4.71 -4.87
C ASP A 70 7.94 -5.03 -6.23
N GLY A 71 7.52 -6.11 -6.90
CA GLY A 71 8.11 -6.56 -8.16
C GLY A 71 9.34 -7.46 -7.98
N THR A 72 9.70 -7.83 -6.76
CA THR A 72 10.75 -8.83 -6.50
C THR A 72 10.15 -10.18 -6.11
N GLY A 73 10.99 -11.20 -5.95
CA GLY A 73 10.54 -12.53 -5.53
C GLY A 73 11.70 -13.47 -5.22
N ARG A 74 11.35 -14.72 -4.94
CA ARG A 74 12.29 -15.83 -4.77
C ARG A 74 11.90 -16.99 -5.67
N ALA A 75 12.90 -17.67 -6.24
CA ALA A 75 12.69 -18.87 -7.03
C ALA A 75 13.63 -19.99 -6.60
N ILE A 76 13.17 -21.23 -6.69
CA ILE A 76 13.97 -22.44 -6.43
C ILE A 76 13.65 -23.47 -7.50
N THR A 77 14.62 -24.31 -7.85
CA THR A 77 14.37 -25.50 -8.67
C THR A 77 14.44 -26.73 -7.77
N ARG A 78 13.44 -27.61 -7.84
CA ARG A 78 13.45 -28.93 -7.19
C ARG A 78 13.44 -30.00 -8.27
N GLY A 79 14.31 -30.99 -8.18
CA GLY A 79 14.37 -32.09 -9.14
C GLY A 79 14.90 -33.38 -8.52
N PRO A 80 15.18 -34.41 -9.35
CA PRO A 80 15.69 -35.70 -8.89
C PRO A 80 16.98 -35.60 -8.07
N ASP A 81 17.83 -34.62 -8.41
CA ASP A 81 19.13 -34.39 -7.78
C ASP A 81 19.05 -33.48 -6.54
N GLY A 82 17.84 -33.13 -6.09
CA GLY A 82 17.60 -32.28 -4.91
C GLY A 82 17.05 -30.89 -5.26
N ALA A 83 17.08 -30.00 -4.26
CA ALA A 83 16.64 -28.61 -4.39
C ALA A 83 17.86 -27.68 -4.56
N SER A 84 17.77 -26.73 -5.49
CA SER A 84 18.73 -25.63 -5.57
C SER A 84 18.62 -24.71 -4.36
N GLU A 85 19.60 -23.83 -4.15
CA GLU A 85 19.39 -22.70 -3.24
C GLU A 85 18.32 -21.73 -3.79
N PRO A 86 17.50 -21.09 -2.92
CA PRO A 86 16.59 -20.03 -3.34
C PRO A 86 17.36 -18.83 -3.90
N ARG A 87 17.00 -18.40 -5.11
CA ARG A 87 17.59 -17.23 -5.77
C ARG A 87 16.60 -16.07 -5.82
N ALA A 88 17.10 -14.85 -5.78
CA ALA A 88 16.28 -13.66 -5.93
C ALA A 88 15.88 -13.47 -7.40
N ILE A 89 14.62 -13.09 -7.62
CA ILE A 89 14.08 -12.78 -8.94
C ILE A 89 13.46 -11.39 -8.95
N ARG A 90 13.21 -10.88 -10.15
CA ARG A 90 12.36 -9.73 -10.42
C ARG A 90 11.24 -10.16 -11.35
N TRP A 91 10.04 -9.69 -11.08
CA TRP A 91 8.90 -9.83 -11.97
C TRP A 91 8.34 -8.46 -12.36
N ALA A 92 7.69 -8.42 -13.52
CA ALA A 92 7.04 -7.20 -13.99
C ALA A 92 5.86 -7.54 -14.88
N ASN A 93 4.83 -6.71 -14.80
CA ASN A 93 3.81 -6.62 -15.83
C ASN A 93 4.14 -5.44 -16.75
N LEU A 94 4.30 -5.72 -18.03
CA LEU A 94 4.55 -4.72 -19.05
C LEU A 94 3.24 -4.13 -19.54
N SER A 95 3.31 -2.92 -20.12
CA SER A 95 2.13 -2.20 -20.64
C SER A 95 1.45 -2.91 -21.81
N ASP A 96 2.15 -3.84 -22.48
CA ASP A 96 1.60 -4.70 -23.54
C ASP A 96 0.89 -5.95 -23.00
N GLY A 97 0.72 -6.05 -21.68
CA GLY A 97 0.03 -7.16 -21.00
C GLY A 97 0.91 -8.39 -20.77
N LYS A 98 2.19 -8.35 -21.15
CA LYS A 98 3.14 -9.44 -20.85
C LYS A 98 3.54 -9.42 -19.38
N PHE A 99 3.68 -10.61 -18.83
CA PHE A 99 4.23 -10.87 -17.52
C PHE A 99 5.62 -11.47 -17.69
N CYS A 100 6.62 -10.91 -17.02
CA CYS A 100 8.00 -11.35 -17.08
C CYS A 100 8.50 -11.81 -15.72
N ILE A 101 9.29 -12.89 -15.67
CA ILE A 101 10.06 -13.32 -14.48
C ILE A 101 11.52 -13.47 -14.88
N THR A 102 12.41 -12.83 -14.14
CA THR A 102 13.86 -12.77 -14.43
C THR A 102 14.67 -12.94 -13.17
N ASP A 103 15.91 -13.41 -13.25
CA ASP A 103 16.82 -13.38 -12.10
C ASP A 103 17.20 -11.93 -11.75
N LEU A 104 17.34 -11.64 -10.45
CA LEU A 104 17.67 -10.30 -9.98
C LEU A 104 19.04 -9.86 -10.56
N GLY A 105 19.05 -8.73 -11.29
CA GLY A 105 20.24 -8.19 -11.95
C GLY A 105 20.34 -8.48 -13.45
N ARG A 106 19.42 -9.28 -14.00
CA ARG A 106 19.30 -9.51 -15.45
C ARG A 106 18.22 -8.59 -16.04
N GLN A 107 18.44 -8.07 -17.24
CA GLN A 107 17.39 -7.41 -18.01
C GLN A 107 16.42 -8.46 -18.57
N PRO A 108 15.09 -8.23 -18.51
CA PRO A 108 14.13 -9.08 -19.18
C PRO A 108 14.40 -9.15 -20.69
N TRP A 109 14.26 -10.35 -21.25
CA TRP A 109 14.26 -10.60 -22.70
C TRP A 109 12.99 -11.37 -23.05
N ASP A 110 12.62 -11.43 -24.34
CA ASP A 110 11.33 -11.97 -24.77
C ASP A 110 11.05 -13.41 -24.28
N GLY A 111 12.09 -14.22 -24.07
CA GLY A 111 11.95 -15.58 -23.55
C GLY A 111 11.59 -15.67 -22.05
N ASP A 112 11.78 -14.59 -21.29
CA ASP A 112 11.41 -14.50 -19.87
C ASP A 112 9.98 -13.97 -19.68
N CYS A 113 9.30 -13.60 -20.78
CA CYS A 113 8.03 -12.91 -20.79
C CYS A 113 6.96 -13.70 -21.53
N GLY A 114 5.70 -13.59 -21.09
CA GLY A 114 4.58 -14.22 -21.77
C GLY A 114 3.23 -13.69 -21.31
N ILE A 115 2.16 -14.14 -21.96
CA ILE A 115 0.80 -13.90 -21.50
C ILE A 115 0.52 -14.84 -20.34
N LEU A 116 0.39 -14.26 -19.14
CA LEU A 116 0.02 -14.99 -17.93
C LEU A 116 -1.50 -15.13 -17.85
N SER A 117 -1.97 -16.34 -17.58
CA SER A 117 -3.35 -16.66 -17.25
C SER A 117 -3.40 -17.45 -15.95
N VAL A 118 -4.34 -17.15 -15.06
CA VAL A 118 -4.59 -17.90 -13.83
C VAL A 118 -6.07 -18.27 -13.77
N ASP A 119 -6.33 -19.57 -13.60
CA ASP A 119 -7.67 -20.12 -13.42
C ASP A 119 -7.71 -20.97 -12.15
N GLY A 120 -8.19 -20.38 -11.06
CA GLY A 120 -8.18 -21.00 -9.74
C GLY A 120 -6.77 -21.38 -9.30
N ALA A 121 -6.51 -22.69 -9.17
CA ALA A 121 -5.23 -23.25 -8.78
C ALA A 121 -4.29 -23.53 -9.96
N SER A 122 -4.71 -23.26 -11.19
CA SER A 122 -3.92 -23.47 -12.41
C SER A 122 -3.37 -22.14 -12.91
N ALA A 123 -2.15 -22.18 -13.44
CA ALA A 123 -1.53 -21.02 -14.08
C ALA A 123 -0.87 -21.44 -15.39
N THR A 124 -0.90 -20.53 -16.35
CA THR A 124 -0.32 -20.70 -17.67
C THR A 124 0.49 -19.46 -18.01
N LEU A 125 1.72 -19.63 -18.47
CA LEU A 125 2.52 -18.56 -19.09
C LEU A 125 2.80 -18.93 -20.55
N ALA A 126 2.23 -18.16 -21.47
CA ALA A 126 2.40 -18.36 -22.91
C ALA A 126 3.42 -17.36 -23.48
N PRO A 127 4.69 -17.74 -23.73
CA PRO A 127 5.68 -16.84 -24.31
C PRO A 127 5.36 -16.50 -25.77
N PRO A 128 5.89 -15.39 -26.33
CA PRO A 128 5.71 -15.05 -27.75
C PRO A 128 6.21 -16.11 -28.73
N SER A 129 7.22 -16.88 -28.31
CA SER A 129 7.72 -18.04 -29.06
C SER A 129 8.10 -19.17 -28.10
N GLY A 130 7.85 -20.41 -28.52
CA GLY A 130 8.13 -21.62 -27.72
C GLY A 130 6.88 -22.24 -27.09
N PRO A 131 7.06 -23.30 -26.28
CA PRO A 131 5.95 -23.99 -25.65
C PRO A 131 5.36 -23.18 -24.50
N GLU A 132 4.05 -23.32 -24.31
CA GLU A 132 3.34 -22.83 -23.13
C GLU A 132 3.87 -23.51 -21.86
N TRP A 133 4.00 -22.75 -20.77
CA TRP A 133 4.35 -23.28 -19.46
C TRP A 133 3.11 -23.36 -18.58
N SER A 134 2.65 -24.57 -18.32
CA SER A 134 1.56 -24.83 -17.38
C SER A 134 2.11 -25.12 -15.99
N GLY A 135 1.41 -24.63 -14.98
CA GLY A 135 1.76 -24.77 -13.58
C GLY A 135 0.55 -24.69 -12.67
N ARG A 136 0.83 -24.70 -11.37
CA ARG A 136 -0.14 -24.61 -10.29
C ARG A 136 0.18 -23.44 -9.37
N VAL A 137 -0.86 -22.76 -8.90
CA VAL A 137 -0.77 -21.72 -7.87
C VAL A 137 -1.06 -22.38 -6.54
N LEU A 138 -0.07 -22.36 -5.65
CA LEU A 138 -0.20 -22.81 -4.27
C LEU A 138 -0.39 -21.59 -3.38
N GLU A 139 -1.31 -21.70 -2.43
CA GLU A 139 -1.63 -20.60 -1.54
C GLU A 139 -0.45 -20.27 -0.61
N GLY A 140 -0.11 -18.98 -0.50
CA GLY A 140 0.98 -18.53 0.37
C GLY A 140 2.36 -18.93 -0.14
N ASP A 141 3.35 -18.84 0.75
CA ASP A 141 4.70 -19.33 0.52
C ASP A 141 4.80 -20.85 0.77
N ALA A 142 4.06 -21.63 -0.03
CA ALA A 142 3.93 -23.08 0.13
C ALA A 142 5.27 -23.82 0.07
N TRP A 143 6.27 -23.24 -0.62
CA TRP A 143 7.61 -23.82 -0.71
C TRP A 143 8.62 -23.22 0.26
N ARG A 144 8.19 -22.26 1.11
CA ARG A 144 9.00 -21.61 2.13
C ARG A 144 10.24 -20.93 1.56
N LEU A 145 10.03 -20.19 0.46
CA LEU A 145 11.07 -19.49 -0.28
C LEU A 145 11.45 -18.16 0.37
N ASP A 146 10.54 -17.57 1.14
CA ASP A 146 10.73 -16.30 1.81
C ASP A 146 11.15 -16.48 3.28
N PRO A 147 12.33 -16.00 3.68
CA PRO A 147 12.75 -16.02 5.08
C PRO A 147 11.77 -15.31 6.03
N ALA A 148 11.05 -14.29 5.56
CA ALA A 148 10.10 -13.57 6.40
C ALA A 148 8.87 -14.43 6.77
N THR A 149 8.43 -15.32 5.88
CA THR A 149 7.30 -16.24 6.12
C THR A 149 7.72 -17.46 6.94
N LEU A 150 9.00 -17.84 6.93
CA LEU A 150 9.53 -18.94 7.75
C LEU A 150 9.36 -18.72 9.25
N SER A 151 9.32 -17.45 9.67
CA SER A 151 9.36 -17.05 11.09
C SER A 151 7.98 -16.80 11.71
N GLY A 152 6.90 -16.76 10.91
CA GLY A 152 5.59 -16.29 11.36
C GLY A 152 4.46 -17.28 11.08
N GLU A 153 3.61 -17.50 12.08
CA GLU A 153 2.31 -18.11 11.85
C GLU A 153 1.48 -17.20 10.95
N ARG A 154 0.84 -17.79 9.94
CA ARG A 154 -0.09 -17.06 9.07
C ARG A 154 -1.34 -16.71 9.85
N LEU A 155 -1.63 -15.43 9.99
CA LEU A 155 -2.85 -14.96 10.63
C LEU A 155 -3.97 -14.83 9.58
N THR A 156 -5.20 -15.18 9.96
CA THR A 156 -6.39 -15.01 9.12
C THR A 156 -7.57 -14.51 9.94
N GLY A 157 -8.59 -13.96 9.26
CA GLY A 157 -9.85 -13.55 9.86
C GLY A 157 -9.64 -12.58 11.02
N ARG A 158 -10.28 -12.84 12.16
CA ARG A 158 -10.22 -11.97 13.35
C ARG A 158 -8.80 -11.78 13.88
N ALA A 159 -7.99 -12.84 13.94
CA ALA A 159 -6.60 -12.73 14.42
C ALA A 159 -5.76 -11.81 13.53
N ALA A 160 -5.96 -11.87 12.21
CA ALA A 160 -5.31 -10.95 11.28
C ALA A 160 -5.79 -9.51 11.50
N ILE A 161 -7.10 -9.29 11.68
CA ILE A 161 -7.65 -7.95 11.88
C ILE A 161 -7.19 -7.35 13.21
N ASP A 162 -7.18 -8.13 14.28
CA ASP A 162 -6.68 -7.69 15.58
C ASP A 162 -5.19 -7.30 15.50
N ALA A 163 -4.40 -8.02 14.70
CA ALA A 163 -3.00 -7.67 14.44
C ALA A 163 -2.83 -6.35 13.65
N LEU A 164 -3.84 -5.90 12.88
CA LEU A 164 -3.78 -4.59 12.22
C LEU A 164 -3.91 -3.43 13.21
N VAL A 165 -4.58 -3.64 14.34
CA VAL A 165 -4.85 -2.57 15.33
C VAL A 165 -3.54 -2.08 15.94
N GLY A 166 -3.32 -0.77 15.87
CA GLY A 166 -2.10 -0.09 16.30
C GLY A 166 -0.97 -0.15 15.26
N ASN A 167 -1.21 -0.73 14.08
CA ASN A 167 -0.21 -0.90 13.02
C ASN A 167 -0.62 -0.21 11.72
N THR A 168 0.33 -0.12 10.79
CA THR A 168 0.17 0.57 9.50
C THR A 168 0.15 -0.42 8.36
N LEU A 169 -0.86 -0.29 7.49
CA LEU A 169 -0.97 -0.99 6.22
C LEU A 169 -0.56 -0.04 5.09
N VAL A 170 0.41 -0.44 4.28
CA VAL A 170 0.86 0.38 3.14
C VAL A 170 0.72 -0.36 1.82
N PHE A 171 0.07 0.28 0.86
CA PHE A 171 -0.17 -0.24 -0.47
C PHE A 171 0.91 0.26 -1.42
N ILE A 172 1.41 -0.67 -2.23
CA ILE A 172 2.40 -0.45 -3.28
C ILE A 172 1.71 -0.87 -4.58
N PRO A 173 1.83 -0.12 -5.69
CA PRO A 173 1.30 -0.57 -6.96
C PRO A 173 2.03 -1.84 -7.37
N GLU A 174 1.31 -2.82 -7.89
CA GLU A 174 1.86 -4.12 -8.27
C GLU A 174 3.06 -3.98 -9.21
N GLY A 175 4.19 -4.58 -8.84
CA GLY A 175 5.42 -4.50 -9.63
C GLY A 175 6.11 -3.13 -9.59
N GLY A 176 5.57 -2.18 -8.80
CA GLY A 176 6.18 -0.90 -8.52
C GLY A 176 6.90 -0.88 -7.18
N GLY A 177 7.85 0.03 -7.01
CA GLY A 177 8.64 0.13 -5.78
C GLY A 177 8.14 1.16 -4.77
N ARG A 178 7.09 1.93 -5.09
CA ARG A 178 6.72 3.12 -4.31
C ARG A 178 5.33 3.02 -3.69
N GLU A 179 5.28 3.30 -2.41
CA GLU A 179 4.05 3.31 -1.64
C GLU A 179 3.14 4.46 -2.08
N TYR A 180 1.85 4.20 -2.28
CA TYR A 180 0.89 5.21 -2.74
C TYR A 180 -0.25 5.48 -1.76
N ARG A 181 -0.50 4.57 -0.81
CA ARG A 181 -1.60 4.68 0.14
C ARG A 181 -1.25 3.99 1.44
N ALA A 182 -1.57 4.62 2.56
CA ALA A 182 -1.35 4.06 3.88
C ALA A 182 -2.64 4.13 4.72
N HIS A 183 -2.84 3.15 5.59
CA HIS A 183 -3.90 3.13 6.59
C HIS A 183 -3.31 2.78 7.95
N TYR A 184 -3.57 3.61 8.95
CA TYR A 184 -3.25 3.35 10.35
C TYR A 184 -4.52 2.99 11.11
N PHE A 185 -4.59 1.77 11.66
CA PHE A 185 -5.79 1.25 12.31
C PHE A 185 -5.75 1.54 13.81
N MET A 186 -6.70 2.31 14.32
CA MET A 186 -6.78 2.66 15.73
C MET A 186 -7.73 1.73 16.50
N PRO A 187 -7.49 1.47 17.80
CA PRO A 187 -8.35 0.61 18.64
C PRO A 187 -9.84 1.02 18.70
N GLY A 188 -10.16 2.29 18.42
CA GLY A 188 -11.52 2.83 18.46
C GLY A 188 -12.39 2.55 17.23
N GLY A 189 -11.97 1.67 16.31
CA GLY A 189 -12.72 1.42 15.07
C GLY A 189 -12.54 2.52 14.02
N THR A 190 -11.49 3.33 14.11
CA THR A 190 -11.13 4.35 13.12
C THR A 190 -9.85 3.94 12.40
N ALA A 191 -9.85 4.04 11.08
CA ALA A 191 -8.68 3.86 10.24
C ALA A 191 -8.35 5.22 9.63
N ARG A 192 -7.17 5.76 9.96
CA ARG A 192 -6.72 6.99 9.33
C ARG A 192 -5.96 6.68 8.05
N ARG A 193 -6.28 7.40 6.99
CA ARG A 193 -5.77 7.15 5.66
C ARG A 193 -4.93 8.33 5.18
N ALA A 194 -3.84 8.00 4.48
CA ALA A 194 -3.06 8.97 3.73
C ALA A 194 -2.76 8.46 2.32
N HIS A 195 -2.58 9.40 1.39
CA HIS A 195 -2.16 9.16 0.01
C HIS A 195 -0.81 9.81 -0.23
N ASN A 196 0.05 9.11 -0.94
CA ASN A 196 1.27 9.70 -1.49
C ASN A 196 0.90 10.35 -2.83
N ASP A 197 0.81 11.67 -2.86
CA ASP A 197 0.21 12.41 -3.98
C ASP A 197 1.23 12.94 -5.00
N GLN A 198 2.53 12.79 -4.72
CA GLN A 198 3.61 13.29 -5.56
C GLN A 198 4.45 12.12 -6.08
N PRO A 199 4.88 12.08 -7.36
CA PRO A 199 5.63 10.96 -7.94
C PRO A 199 7.10 10.87 -7.51
N TYR A 200 7.70 11.96 -7.02
CA TYR A 200 9.14 12.05 -6.69
C TYR A 200 9.42 12.63 -5.30
N PHE A 201 8.40 12.70 -4.46
CA PHE A 201 8.47 13.30 -3.14
C PHE A 201 7.54 12.56 -2.20
N ASP A 202 8.06 11.97 -1.12
CA ASP A 202 7.27 11.18 -0.17
C ASP A 202 6.33 12.06 0.67
N HIS A 203 5.26 12.53 0.05
CA HIS A 203 4.31 13.47 0.62
C HIS A 203 3.00 12.79 0.95
N TRP A 204 2.82 12.50 2.24
CA TRP A 204 1.63 11.83 2.75
C TRP A 204 0.54 12.84 3.09
N VAL A 205 -0.47 12.92 2.22
CA VAL A 205 -1.64 13.78 2.42
C VAL A 205 -2.74 13.00 3.12
N LEU A 206 -3.10 13.45 4.32
CA LEU A 206 -4.21 12.90 5.10
C LEU A 206 -5.53 13.04 4.33
N GLN A 207 -6.27 11.94 4.32
CA GLN A 207 -7.62 11.87 3.78
C GLN A 207 -8.63 11.89 4.92
N ALA A 208 -9.92 11.99 4.59
CA ALA A 208 -10.98 11.82 5.57
C ALA A 208 -10.87 10.43 6.23
N ASP A 209 -10.98 10.40 7.56
CA ASP A 209 -10.89 9.18 8.34
C ASP A 209 -11.99 8.18 7.91
N GLU A 210 -11.63 6.91 7.95
CA GLU A 210 -12.52 5.79 7.66
C GLU A 210 -12.89 5.09 8.98
N LYS A 211 -14.06 4.47 9.03
CA LYS A 211 -14.45 3.57 10.13
C LYS A 211 -14.14 2.14 9.71
N TRP A 212 -13.50 1.39 10.59
CA TRP A 212 -13.31 -0.04 10.42
C TRP A 212 -14.13 -0.83 11.43
N SER A 213 -14.63 -2.00 11.01
CA SER A 213 -15.33 -2.94 11.87
C SER A 213 -15.09 -4.36 11.40
N ILE A 214 -15.46 -5.34 12.23
CA ILE A 214 -15.41 -6.76 11.86
C ILE A 214 -16.84 -7.25 11.64
N ARG A 215 -17.12 -7.80 10.46
CA ARG A 215 -18.41 -8.41 10.16
C ARG A 215 -18.47 -9.79 10.80
N GLY A 216 -19.18 -9.90 11.94
CA GLY A 216 -19.08 -11.04 12.85
C GLY A 216 -19.51 -12.43 12.36
N ARG A 217 -20.06 -12.59 11.15
CA ARG A 217 -20.33 -13.94 10.60
C ARG A 217 -19.18 -14.50 9.77
N ASP A 218 -18.39 -13.63 9.16
CA ASP A 218 -17.41 -14.00 8.13
C ASP A 218 -15.99 -13.51 8.50
N ASP A 219 -15.82 -12.93 9.70
CA ASP A 219 -14.59 -12.29 10.18
C ASP A 219 -13.90 -11.39 9.14
N GLN A 220 -14.72 -10.68 8.36
CA GLN A 220 -14.25 -9.74 7.34
C GLN A 220 -13.98 -8.37 7.94
N LEU A 221 -12.90 -7.73 7.50
CA LEU A 221 -12.61 -6.33 7.76
C LEU A 221 -13.49 -5.48 6.87
N CYS A 222 -14.36 -4.67 7.47
CA CYS A 222 -15.20 -3.72 6.76
C CYS A 222 -14.72 -2.29 6.98
N LEU A 223 -14.40 -1.59 5.90
CA LEU A 223 -14.09 -0.16 5.86
C LEU A 223 -15.31 0.62 5.34
N SER A 224 -15.60 1.77 5.95
CA SER A 224 -16.71 2.65 5.56
C SER A 224 -16.40 4.12 5.85
N GLY A 225 -17.13 5.02 5.21
CA GLY A 225 -16.86 6.46 5.30
C GLY A 225 -15.72 6.92 4.39
N GLY A 226 -15.16 8.09 4.66
CA GLY A 226 -14.15 8.70 3.80
C GLY A 226 -14.64 8.92 2.36
N GLN A 227 -13.88 8.44 1.37
CA GLN A 227 -14.23 8.53 -0.05
C GLN A 227 -15.04 7.34 -0.60
N TRP A 228 -15.35 6.35 0.24
CA TRP A 228 -16.07 5.18 -0.24
C TRP A 228 -17.56 5.50 -0.46
N LYS A 229 -18.09 5.16 -1.64
CA LYS A 229 -19.53 5.25 -1.94
C LYS A 229 -20.38 4.20 -1.19
N GLY A 230 -19.74 3.20 -0.57
CA GLY A 230 -20.37 2.13 0.22
C GLY A 230 -19.32 1.42 1.08
N SER A 231 -19.72 0.42 1.87
CA SER A 231 -18.73 -0.36 2.63
C SER A 231 -17.89 -1.26 1.71
N PHE A 232 -16.60 -1.33 2.02
CA PHE A 232 -15.65 -2.29 1.47
C PHE A 232 -15.41 -3.36 2.53
N CYS A 233 -15.73 -4.63 2.26
CA CYS A 233 -15.54 -5.72 3.22
C CYS A 233 -14.66 -6.79 2.59
N ALA A 234 -13.57 -7.16 3.27
CA ALA A 234 -12.60 -8.11 2.75
C ALA A 234 -12.19 -9.14 3.81
N ALA A 235 -11.99 -10.39 3.39
CA ALA A 235 -11.24 -11.36 4.17
C ALA A 235 -9.77 -10.90 4.28
N VAL A 236 -9.19 -11.00 5.47
CA VAL A 236 -7.81 -10.55 5.73
C VAL A 236 -6.92 -11.74 6.05
N ALA A 237 -5.74 -11.78 5.45
CA ALA A 237 -4.67 -12.69 5.82
C ALA A 237 -3.33 -11.93 5.95
N ILE A 238 -2.52 -12.28 6.94
CA ILE A 238 -1.18 -11.73 7.15
C ILE A 238 -0.18 -12.88 7.16
N ALA A 239 0.87 -12.79 6.34
CA ALA A 239 1.99 -13.73 6.31
C ALA A 239 3.30 -12.95 6.23
N GLY A 240 4.08 -12.95 7.31
CA GLY A 240 5.24 -12.06 7.42
C GLY A 240 4.81 -10.60 7.41
N ASP A 241 5.36 -9.80 6.49
CA ASP A 241 4.96 -8.43 6.24
C ASP A 241 3.90 -8.29 5.13
N LEU A 242 3.47 -9.38 4.49
CA LEU A 242 2.44 -9.30 3.46
C LEU A 242 1.04 -9.38 4.07
N VAL A 243 0.19 -8.42 3.71
CA VAL A 243 -1.25 -8.47 3.97
C VAL A 243 -2.02 -8.64 2.67
N THR A 244 -2.93 -9.60 2.66
CA THR A 244 -3.87 -9.83 1.57
C THR A 244 -5.29 -9.51 2.04
N LEU A 245 -5.96 -8.60 1.32
CA LEU A 245 -7.36 -8.25 1.49
C LEU A 245 -8.14 -8.82 0.30
N ARG A 246 -9.07 -9.75 0.52
CA ARG A 246 -9.84 -10.39 -0.56
C ARG A 246 -11.31 -9.95 -0.49
N ASP A 247 -11.76 -9.19 -1.49
CA ASP A 247 -13.16 -8.78 -1.68
C ASP A 247 -13.70 -9.45 -2.96
N ASP A 248 -14.91 -10.00 -2.90
CA ASP A 248 -15.48 -10.81 -3.98
C ASP A 248 -15.71 -10.05 -5.29
N ARG A 249 -15.79 -8.71 -5.24
CA ARG A 249 -16.09 -7.87 -6.41
C ARG A 249 -14.85 -7.41 -7.14
N ILE A 250 -13.77 -7.15 -6.41
CA ILE A 250 -12.54 -6.56 -6.97
C ILE A 250 -11.34 -7.50 -6.94
N GLY A 251 -11.47 -8.65 -6.27
CA GLY A 251 -10.40 -9.64 -6.11
C GLY A 251 -9.44 -9.29 -4.97
N PRO A 252 -8.24 -9.90 -4.95
CA PRO A 252 -7.24 -9.65 -3.94
C PRO A 252 -6.58 -8.28 -4.12
N LEU A 253 -6.38 -7.59 -3.00
CA LEU A 253 -5.51 -6.43 -2.85
C LEU A 253 -4.39 -6.80 -1.88
N HIS A 254 -3.19 -6.35 -2.20
CA HIS A 254 -2.01 -6.61 -1.39
C HIS A 254 -1.47 -5.32 -0.78
N ALA A 255 -0.99 -5.43 0.44
CA ALA A 255 -0.36 -4.36 1.19
C ALA A 255 0.80 -4.92 2.01
N ARG A 256 1.69 -4.04 2.46
CA ARG A 256 2.72 -4.34 3.44
C ARG A 256 2.27 -3.94 4.83
N PHE A 257 2.49 -4.83 5.79
CA PHE A 257 2.30 -4.65 7.20
C PHE A 257 3.54 -4.00 7.82
N LEU A 258 3.37 -2.81 8.38
CA LEU A 258 4.40 -2.09 9.11
C LEU A 258 3.98 -1.95 10.57
N LYS A 259 4.90 -2.29 11.48
CA LYS A 259 4.65 -2.18 12.92
C LYS A 259 4.48 -0.72 13.33
N GLY A 260 3.51 -0.46 14.22
CA GLY A 260 3.25 0.85 14.79
C GLY A 260 2.71 1.86 13.77
N ASP A 261 2.84 3.14 14.11
CA ASP A 261 2.46 4.28 13.28
C ASP A 261 3.58 4.66 12.28
N ALA A 262 3.97 3.73 11.41
CA ALA A 262 5.13 3.83 10.53
C ALA A 262 5.08 4.99 9.51
N ARG A 263 3.90 5.60 9.31
CA ARG A 263 3.71 6.78 8.45
C ARG A 263 3.25 8.01 9.24
N HIS A 264 3.32 7.95 10.57
CA HIS A 264 3.02 9.06 11.47
C HIS A 264 1.62 9.64 11.23
N LEU A 265 0.65 8.76 11.01
CA LEU A 265 -0.72 9.11 10.73
C LEU A 265 -1.52 9.34 12.01
N SER A 266 -1.09 8.86 13.18
CA SER A 266 -1.88 8.98 14.42
C SER A 266 -2.27 10.45 14.76
N PRO A 267 -3.35 10.66 15.52
CA PRO A 267 -3.71 12.00 16.01
C PRO A 267 -2.58 12.67 16.80
N ALA A 268 -1.80 11.88 17.55
CA ALA A 268 -0.63 12.34 18.29
C ALA A 268 0.46 12.85 17.35
N ALA A 269 0.84 12.07 16.33
CA ALA A 269 1.80 12.51 15.31
C ALA A 269 1.33 13.81 14.62
N GLY A 270 0.07 13.87 14.20
CA GLY A 270 -0.48 15.09 13.60
C GLY A 270 -0.50 16.30 14.54
N ALA A 271 -0.63 16.09 15.86
CA ALA A 271 -0.53 17.18 16.84
C ALA A 271 0.92 17.68 16.98
N GLU A 272 1.89 16.77 17.00
CA GLU A 272 3.32 17.13 17.01
C GLU A 272 3.73 17.87 15.73
N THR A 273 3.31 17.41 14.54
CA THR A 273 3.54 18.13 13.28
C THR A 273 2.99 19.56 13.31
N ARG A 274 1.75 19.74 13.81
CA ARG A 274 1.17 21.09 13.95
C ARG A 274 1.94 21.96 14.93
N LYS A 275 2.30 21.41 16.09
CA LYS A 275 3.12 22.11 17.09
C LYS A 275 4.46 22.56 16.53
N MET A 276 5.13 21.72 15.74
CA MET A 276 6.38 22.10 15.05
C MET A 276 6.15 23.23 14.03
N ALA A 277 5.12 23.12 13.18
CA ALA A 277 4.80 24.15 12.21
C ALA A 277 4.45 25.50 12.90
N ASP A 278 3.63 25.46 13.95
CA ASP A 278 3.26 26.63 14.74
C ASP A 278 4.47 27.30 15.42
N ALA A 279 5.47 26.51 15.84
CA ALA A 279 6.71 27.06 16.38
C ALA A 279 7.52 27.82 15.32
N LEU A 280 7.50 27.37 14.06
CA LEU A 280 8.23 28.04 12.97
C LEU A 280 7.53 29.32 12.49
N ILE A 281 6.20 29.33 12.43
CA ILE A 281 5.42 30.43 11.84
C ILE A 281 5.71 31.77 12.53
N GLY A 282 6.11 32.76 11.73
CA GLY A 282 6.42 34.11 12.20
C GLY A 282 7.77 34.24 12.89
N ASN A 283 8.59 33.19 12.88
CA ASN A 283 9.93 33.17 13.44
C ASN A 283 10.99 32.91 12.35
N THR A 284 12.24 33.21 12.66
CA THR A 284 13.39 32.95 11.81
C THR A 284 14.24 31.83 12.40
N MET A 285 14.52 30.80 11.61
CA MET A 285 15.50 29.78 11.93
C MET A 285 16.88 30.19 11.41
N LEU A 286 17.83 30.37 12.33
CA LEU A 286 19.24 30.59 12.05
C LEU A 286 20.00 29.27 12.22
N LEU A 287 20.44 28.69 11.12
CA LEU A 287 21.27 27.49 11.10
C LEU A 287 22.74 27.89 11.03
N LYS A 288 23.54 27.35 11.95
CA LYS A 288 24.98 27.59 11.95
C LYS A 288 25.66 26.74 10.89
N ALA A 289 26.69 27.29 10.27
CA ALA A 289 27.59 26.49 9.43
C ALA A 289 28.12 25.27 10.22
N ALA A 290 27.76 24.06 9.77
CA ALA A 290 28.04 22.82 10.50
C ALA A 290 29.37 22.15 10.09
N ASP A 291 29.99 22.58 8.99
CA ASP A 291 31.26 22.05 8.47
C ASP A 291 32.06 23.12 7.71
N ARG A 292 33.27 22.75 7.22
CA ARG A 292 34.13 23.63 6.40
C ARG A 292 33.58 23.88 4.98
N GLN A 293 32.46 23.26 4.59
CA GLN A 293 31.85 23.42 3.26
C GLN A 293 30.70 24.43 3.27
N ALA A 294 30.00 24.58 4.39
CA ALA A 294 29.14 25.73 4.62
C ALA A 294 30.00 26.93 5.07
N GLU A 295 30.35 27.82 4.14
CA GLU A 295 31.16 29.01 4.48
C GLU A 295 30.42 30.02 5.37
N THR A 296 29.10 29.91 5.48
CA THR A 296 28.25 30.92 6.11
C THR A 296 26.97 30.35 6.71
N ASP A 297 26.42 31.10 7.68
CA ASP A 297 25.14 30.78 8.30
C ASP A 297 23.99 30.87 7.31
N SER A 298 22.95 30.09 7.60
CA SER A 298 21.75 29.97 6.78
C SER A 298 20.54 30.44 7.56
N VAL A 299 19.75 31.34 6.98
CA VAL A 299 18.66 32.03 7.69
C VAL A 299 17.35 31.81 6.95
N VAL A 300 16.33 31.30 7.63
CA VAL A 300 15.03 30.98 7.02
C VAL A 300 13.89 31.57 7.83
N TYR A 301 13.03 32.37 7.22
CA TYR A 301 11.84 32.96 7.83
C TYR A 301 10.57 32.33 7.25
N PHE A 302 9.63 31.94 8.13
CA PHE A 302 8.47 31.14 7.77
C PHE A 302 7.16 31.92 7.91
N LEU A 303 6.33 31.89 6.86
CA LEU A 303 4.97 32.42 6.85
C LEU A 303 3.94 31.30 6.94
N ARG A 304 2.79 31.62 7.55
CA ARG A 304 1.70 30.67 7.84
C ARG A 304 1.14 29.96 6.60
N ASP A 305 1.19 30.59 5.44
CA ASP A 305 0.67 30.05 4.18
C ASP A 305 1.63 29.05 3.50
N GLY A 306 2.73 28.69 4.16
CA GLY A 306 3.75 27.80 3.60
C GLY A 306 4.74 28.53 2.68
N SER A 307 4.67 29.87 2.57
CA SER A 307 5.72 30.68 1.93
C SER A 307 6.75 31.15 2.96
N GLY A 308 7.87 31.69 2.49
CA GLY A 308 8.93 32.19 3.35
C GLY A 308 10.03 32.91 2.60
N LEU A 309 11.07 33.29 3.34
CA LEU A 309 12.29 33.85 2.79
C LEU A 309 13.48 33.04 3.32
N ALA A 310 14.46 32.77 2.47
CA ALA A 310 15.72 32.18 2.90
C ALA A 310 16.89 33.03 2.43
N LYS A 311 17.93 33.12 3.25
CA LYS A 311 19.22 33.70 2.89
C LYS A 311 20.30 32.66 3.18
N TRP A 312 21.03 32.31 2.14
CA TRP A 312 22.18 31.42 2.21
C TRP A 312 23.44 32.26 2.03
N GLY A 313 24.22 32.39 3.10
CA GLY A 313 25.41 33.25 3.11
C GLY A 313 25.15 34.72 2.84
N ASP A 314 26.05 35.36 2.11
CA ASP A 314 25.98 36.81 1.84
C ASP A 314 24.99 37.18 0.74
N GLY A 315 24.29 36.20 0.16
CA GLY A 315 23.28 36.42 -0.88
C GLY A 315 22.10 37.28 -0.41
N ALA A 316 21.35 37.81 -1.38
CA ALA A 316 20.06 38.44 -1.10
C ALA A 316 19.03 37.37 -0.66
N PRO A 317 18.08 37.70 0.23
CA PRO A 317 17.00 36.78 0.57
C PRO A 317 16.18 36.37 -0.67
N THR A 318 15.87 35.09 -0.79
CA THR A 318 15.07 34.51 -1.86
C THR A 318 13.76 33.94 -1.33
N SER A 319 12.72 33.95 -2.17
CA SER A 319 11.42 33.37 -1.82
C SER A 319 11.46 31.85 -1.83
N ILE A 320 10.95 31.25 -0.77
CA ILE A 320 10.86 29.80 -0.58
C ILE A 320 9.43 29.38 -0.30
N LYS A 321 9.14 28.11 -0.55
CA LYS A 321 8.01 27.40 0.05
C LYS A 321 8.51 26.36 1.04
N TRP A 322 7.69 26.07 2.03
CA TRP A 322 8.02 25.15 3.11
C TRP A 322 6.79 24.39 3.60
N LEU A 323 7.04 23.23 4.22
CA LEU A 323 6.04 22.46 4.96
C LEU A 323 6.73 21.59 6.02
N VAL A 324 5.97 21.17 7.03
CA VAL A 324 6.39 20.09 7.94
C VAL A 324 5.59 18.84 7.60
N GLN A 325 6.30 17.76 7.29
CA GLN A 325 5.73 16.46 6.98
C GLN A 325 5.18 15.77 8.23
N THR A 326 4.31 14.78 8.05
CA THR A 326 3.72 14.02 9.16
C THR A 326 4.77 13.27 9.98
N ASP A 327 5.90 12.91 9.38
CA ASP A 327 7.05 12.28 10.05
C ASP A 327 7.99 13.26 10.76
N GLY A 328 7.62 14.54 10.84
CA GLY A 328 8.40 15.57 11.55
C GLY A 328 9.56 16.15 10.74
N LYS A 329 9.66 15.86 9.44
CA LYS A 329 10.63 16.51 8.57
C LYS A 329 10.18 17.91 8.15
N LEU A 330 11.08 18.87 8.19
CA LEU A 330 10.91 20.17 7.57
C LEU A 330 11.43 20.10 6.13
N CYS A 331 10.58 20.43 5.17
CA CYS A 331 10.94 20.57 3.77
C CYS A 331 11.01 22.04 3.38
N VAL A 332 12.10 22.46 2.74
CA VAL A 332 12.28 23.84 2.25
C VAL A 332 12.79 23.81 0.82
N ALA A 333 12.07 24.48 -0.09
CA ALA A 333 12.43 24.57 -1.50
C ALA A 333 12.23 25.99 -2.02
N GLU A 334 12.86 26.32 -3.15
CA GLU A 334 12.59 27.59 -3.85
C GLU A 334 11.13 27.63 -4.31
N GLN A 335 10.51 28.82 -4.26
CA GLN A 335 9.07 29.00 -4.49
C GLN A 335 8.57 28.37 -5.81
N TRP A 336 9.38 28.43 -6.87
CA TRP A 336 8.99 28.09 -8.24
C TRP A 336 9.16 26.60 -8.58
N ARG A 337 9.85 25.80 -7.75
CA ARG A 337 10.11 24.38 -8.04
C ARG A 337 9.35 23.46 -7.10
N ASP A 338 9.06 22.24 -7.53
CA ASP A 338 8.47 21.22 -6.65
C ASP A 338 9.45 20.70 -5.60
N PHE A 339 8.89 20.22 -4.49
CA PHE A 339 9.65 19.53 -3.46
C PHE A 339 10.21 18.22 -4.00
N ARG A 340 11.36 17.84 -3.44
CA ARG A 340 12.04 16.57 -3.62
C ARG A 340 12.45 16.05 -2.25
N ASP A 341 12.67 14.75 -2.10
CA ASP A 341 13.04 14.15 -0.81
C ASP A 341 14.30 14.79 -0.19
N GLN A 342 15.25 15.21 -1.03
CA GLN A 342 16.49 15.90 -0.62
C GLN A 342 16.27 17.32 -0.05
N ASP A 343 15.08 17.89 -0.19
CA ASP A 343 14.73 19.21 0.35
C ASP A 343 14.28 19.12 1.82
N CYS A 344 14.18 17.90 2.35
CA CYS A 344 13.60 17.61 3.65
C CYS A 344 14.66 17.13 4.64
N ALA A 345 14.59 17.64 5.86
CA ALA A 345 15.45 17.22 6.96
C ALA A 345 14.60 17.02 8.21
N SER A 346 14.98 16.03 9.04
CA SER A 346 14.36 15.82 10.34
C SER A 346 14.60 17.07 11.19
N LEU A 347 13.53 17.64 11.74
CA LEU A 347 13.58 18.84 12.55
C LEU A 347 13.34 18.50 14.02
N SER A 348 14.22 19.00 14.89
CA SER A 348 14.01 19.01 16.33
C SER A 348 14.02 20.46 16.83
N ILE A 349 13.06 20.80 17.71
CA ILE A 349 12.96 22.10 18.38
C ILE A 349 12.86 21.85 19.88
N ASP A 350 13.80 22.40 20.64
CA ASP A 350 13.80 22.40 22.11
C ASP A 350 14.01 23.83 22.63
N GLY A 351 12.91 24.45 23.06
CA GLY A 351 12.88 25.89 23.32
C GLY A 351 13.26 26.68 22.07
N ASP A 352 14.32 27.48 22.17
CA ASP A 352 14.87 28.24 21.04
C ASP A 352 15.97 27.47 20.28
N ALA A 353 16.42 26.31 20.77
CA ALA A 353 17.41 25.51 20.06
C ALA A 353 16.73 24.70 18.95
N VAL A 354 17.33 24.68 17.76
CA VAL A 354 16.89 23.82 16.66
C VAL A 354 18.01 22.91 16.18
N THR A 355 17.64 21.76 15.64
CA THR A 355 18.58 20.86 14.95
C THR A 355 17.92 20.31 13.70
N LEU A 356 18.62 20.39 12.57
CA LEU A 356 18.25 19.72 11.32
C LEU A 356 19.17 18.52 11.08
N ALA A 357 18.59 17.37 10.76
CA ALA A 357 19.34 16.17 10.43
C ALA A 357 18.82 15.54 9.13
N ALA A 358 19.71 15.37 8.16
CA ALA A 358 19.43 14.64 6.93
C ALA A 358 20.23 13.32 6.94
N PRO A 359 19.75 12.27 6.25
CA PRO A 359 20.52 11.05 6.06
C PRO A 359 21.91 11.36 5.48
N ASP A 360 22.94 10.68 6.00
CA ASP A 360 24.32 10.77 5.52
C ASP A 360 24.96 12.16 5.61
N ARG A 361 24.41 13.06 6.44
CA ARG A 361 24.98 14.38 6.71
C ARG A 361 25.11 14.64 8.22
N PRO A 362 26.12 15.41 8.67
CA PRO A 362 26.17 15.91 10.03
C PRO A 362 24.89 16.70 10.36
N ALA A 363 24.42 16.58 11.60
CA ALA A 363 23.33 17.40 12.08
C ALA A 363 23.76 18.88 12.15
N ILE A 364 22.87 19.77 11.72
CA ILE A 364 23.09 21.21 11.65
C ILE A 364 22.39 21.86 12.85
N PRO A 365 23.13 22.35 13.85
CA PRO A 365 22.54 23.07 14.97
C PRO A 365 22.13 24.49 14.56
N GLY A 366 21.11 25.02 15.22
CA GLY A 366 20.64 26.37 14.98
C GLY A 366 19.86 26.96 16.14
N GLN A 367 19.28 28.12 15.91
CA GLN A 367 18.40 28.82 16.84
C GLN A 367 17.14 29.33 16.15
N LEU A 368 16.05 29.35 16.89
CA LEU A 368 14.81 30.00 16.51
C LEU A 368 14.79 31.42 17.10
N LEU A 369 14.75 32.41 16.23
CA LEU A 369 14.70 33.83 16.54
C LEU A 369 13.29 34.35 16.35
N LYS A 370 12.84 35.22 17.26
CA LYS A 370 11.51 35.84 17.15
C LYS A 370 11.44 36.83 15.98
N GLY A 371 10.38 36.75 15.19
CA GLY A 371 10.13 37.68 14.09
C GLY A 371 10.96 37.37 12.84
N ASN A 372 11.05 38.37 11.96
CA ASN A 372 11.75 38.25 10.68
C ASN A 372 13.14 38.90 10.74
N ALA A 373 14.18 38.09 10.96
CA ALA A 373 15.56 38.58 11.00
C ALA A 373 16.18 38.82 9.61
N LEU A 374 15.42 38.58 8.53
CA LEU A 374 15.82 38.92 7.15
C LEU A 374 15.35 40.31 6.73
N LYS A 375 14.53 40.98 7.56
CA LYS A 375 14.21 42.41 7.39
C LYS A 375 15.13 43.23 8.30
N PRO A 376 15.78 44.28 7.76
CA PRO A 376 16.61 45.18 8.55
C PRO A 376 15.83 45.95 9.61
#